data_AF-C5K702-F1
#
_entry.id   AF-C5K702-F1
#
_cell.length_a   1.000
_cell.length_b   1.000
_cell.length_c   1.000
_cell.angle_alpha   90.00
_cell.angle_beta   90.00
_cell.angle_gamma   90.00
#
_symmetry.space_group_name_H-M   'P 1'
#
loop_
_entity.id
_entity.type
_entity.pdbx_description
1 polymer ?
#
loop_
_entity_poly.entity_id
_entity_poly.type
_entity_poly.pdbx_seq_one_letter_code
_entity_poly.pdbx_strand_id
1 'polypeptide(L)'
;MCKRRSGHLVIISSMGSYLPTAASPEYHASKACVRVYGESLRVLLRGTGVDVTVICPGFVKTPMTDIAAMRHVHPLPLMVSGEDAALKCKQGIDANMAVVNFPAP
;
A
#
# COMPACT_ATOMS: atom_id res chain seq x y z
N MET A 1 -15.88 13.01 7.15
CA MET A 1 -15.22 13.71 6.03
C MET A 1 -16.22 14.23 5.00
N CYS A 2 -17.12 13.40 4.45
CA CYS A 2 -18.07 13.84 3.41
C CYS A 2 -18.94 15.06 3.78
N LYS A 3 -19.48 15.13 5.01
CA LYS A 3 -20.23 16.32 5.48
C LYS A 3 -19.38 17.61 5.47
N ARG A 4 -18.08 17.48 5.73
CA ARG A 4 -17.10 18.60 5.70
C ARG A 4 -16.58 18.89 4.29
N ARG A 5 -16.91 18.04 3.31
CA ARG A 5 -16.42 18.10 1.92
C ARG A 5 -14.90 18.22 1.79
N SER A 6 -14.18 17.63 2.75
CA SER A 6 -12.71 17.69 2.84
C SER A 6 -12.18 16.51 3.66
N GLY A 7 -11.09 15.92 3.19
CA GLY A 7 -10.31 14.88 3.86
C GLY A 7 -9.60 13.95 2.87
N HIS A 8 -8.66 13.16 3.36
CA HIS A 8 -7.94 12.17 2.56
C HIS A 8 -7.94 10.83 3.31
N LEU A 9 -8.47 9.80 2.67
CA LEU A 9 -8.38 8.42 3.14
C LEU A 9 -7.14 7.75 2.55
N VAL A 10 -6.21 7.34 3.41
CA VAL A 10 -4.99 6.62 3.00
C VAL A 10 -5.10 5.18 3.45
N ILE A 11 -5.00 4.24 2.51
CA ILE A 11 -5.20 2.80 2.75
C ILE A 11 -3.89 2.07 2.48
N ILE A 12 -3.44 1.24 3.42
CA ILE A 12 -2.18 0.49 3.30
C ILE A 12 -2.45 -0.96 2.85
N SER A 13 -2.18 -1.23 1.57
CA SER A 13 -2.15 -2.56 0.98
C SER A 13 -0.71 -3.11 0.95
N SER A 14 -0.28 -3.71 -0.17
CA SER A 14 1.03 -4.33 -0.41
C SER A 14 1.24 -4.60 -1.90
N MET A 15 2.48 -4.63 -2.36
CA MET A 15 2.84 -5.18 -3.68
C MET A 15 2.43 -6.66 -3.83
N GLY A 16 2.30 -7.39 -2.72
CA GLY A 16 1.75 -8.74 -2.70
C GLY A 16 0.28 -8.82 -3.14
N SER A 17 -0.42 -7.69 -3.28
CA SER A 17 -1.78 -7.64 -3.84
C SER A 17 -1.85 -7.84 -5.37
N TYR A 18 -0.70 -7.84 -6.06
CA TYR A 18 -0.59 -8.06 -7.51
C TYR A 18 0.05 -9.40 -7.86
N LEU A 19 0.86 -9.95 -6.96
CA LEU A 19 1.71 -11.10 -7.24
C LEU A 19 1.16 -12.36 -6.58
N PRO A 20 0.71 -13.37 -7.34
CA PRO A 20 0.39 -14.67 -6.79
C PRO A 20 1.70 -15.37 -6.42
N THR A 21 1.86 -15.72 -5.13
CA THR A 21 3.02 -16.50 -4.66
C THR A 21 2.55 -17.59 -3.70
N ALA A 22 3.35 -18.65 -3.56
CA ALA A 22 3.10 -19.72 -2.59
C ALA A 22 3.32 -19.27 -1.14
N ALA A 23 4.02 -18.15 -0.92
CA ALA A 23 4.21 -17.60 0.41
C ALA A 23 2.92 -16.92 0.87
N SER A 24 2.45 -17.23 2.08
CA SER A 24 1.35 -16.53 2.78
C SER A 24 0.14 -16.17 1.88
N PRO A 25 -0.54 -17.16 1.25
CA PRO A 25 -1.66 -16.91 0.34
C PRO A 25 -2.79 -16.10 0.99
N GLU A 26 -3.04 -16.29 2.29
CA GLU A 26 -4.00 -15.53 3.08
C GLU A 26 -3.63 -14.04 3.18
N TYR A 27 -2.35 -13.72 3.30
CA TYR A 27 -1.87 -12.34 3.32
C TYR A 27 -2.10 -11.69 1.95
N HIS A 28 -1.71 -12.37 0.87
CA HIS A 28 -1.90 -11.87 -0.50
C HIS A 28 -3.37 -11.62 -0.84
N ALA A 29 -4.26 -12.56 -0.49
CA ALA A 29 -5.70 -12.40 -0.66
C ALA A 29 -6.25 -11.21 0.13
N SER A 30 -5.84 -11.05 1.40
CA SER A 30 -6.29 -9.94 2.24
C SER A 30 -5.86 -8.58 1.66
N LYS A 31 -4.63 -8.49 1.13
CA LYS A 31 -4.09 -7.25 0.58
C LYS A 31 -4.67 -6.93 -0.80
N ALA A 32 -4.96 -7.94 -1.63
CA ALA A 32 -5.75 -7.77 -2.85
C ALA A 32 -7.14 -7.19 -2.57
N CYS A 33 -7.86 -7.74 -1.57
CA CYS A 33 -9.15 -7.21 -1.15
C CYS A 33 -9.06 -5.74 -0.71
N VAL A 34 -8.11 -5.41 0.17
CA VAL A 34 -7.89 -4.04 0.66
C VAL A 34 -7.57 -3.07 -0.47
N ARG A 35 -6.75 -3.48 -1.45
CA ARG A 35 -6.41 -2.65 -2.61
C ARG A 35 -7.65 -2.33 -3.44
N VAL A 36 -8.38 -3.36 -3.88
CA VAL A 36 -9.56 -3.19 -4.73
C VAL A 36 -10.66 -2.42 -4.01
N TYR A 37 -10.84 -2.64 -2.70
CA TYR A 37 -11.77 -1.87 -1.87
C TYR A 37 -11.41 -0.37 -1.84
N GLY A 38 -10.14 -0.05 -1.64
CA GLY A 38 -9.67 1.34 -1.63
C GLY A 38 -9.81 2.03 -2.99
N GLU A 39 -9.47 1.34 -4.08
CA GLU A 39 -9.69 1.84 -5.44
C GLU A 39 -11.19 2.08 -5.72
N SER A 40 -12.05 1.16 -5.28
CA SER A 40 -13.51 1.31 -5.39
C SER A 40 -14.04 2.48 -4.57
N LEU A 41 -13.51 2.72 -3.37
CA LEU A 41 -13.87 3.88 -2.55
C LEU A 41 -13.49 5.20 -3.23
N ARG A 42 -12.35 5.26 -3.93
CA ARG A 42 -11.97 6.45 -4.70
C ARG A 42 -13.02 6.80 -5.75
N VAL A 43 -13.55 5.80 -6.46
CA VAL A 43 -14.64 5.99 -7.43
C VAL A 43 -15.92 6.42 -6.73
N LEU A 44 -16.30 5.73 -5.66
CA LEU A 44 -17.52 6.00 -4.89
C LEU A 44 -17.56 7.42 -4.30
N LEU A 45 -16.42 7.90 -3.83
CA LEU A 45 -16.30 9.21 -3.16
C LEU A 45 -15.98 10.35 -4.12
N ARG A 46 -15.89 10.10 -5.43
CA ARG A 46 -15.64 11.14 -6.42
C ARG A 46 -16.68 12.26 -6.33
N GLY A 47 -16.21 13.52 -6.28
CA GLY A 47 -17.07 14.70 -6.17
C GLY A 47 -17.56 15.03 -4.75
N THR A 48 -17.24 14.20 -3.75
CA THR A 48 -17.57 14.48 -2.34
C THR A 48 -16.59 15.42 -1.64
N GLY A 49 -15.43 15.68 -2.25
CA GLY A 49 -14.31 16.42 -1.64
C GLY A 49 -13.44 15.56 -0.71
N VAL A 50 -13.60 14.23 -0.76
CA VAL A 50 -12.76 13.27 -0.03
C VAL A 50 -11.88 12.52 -1.03
N ASP A 51 -10.57 12.68 -0.89
CA ASP A 51 -9.58 11.96 -1.69
C ASP A 51 -9.31 10.58 -1.10
N VAL A 52 -8.88 9.65 -1.95
CA VAL A 52 -8.52 8.29 -1.53
C VAL A 52 -7.25 7.83 -2.24
N THR A 53 -6.23 7.44 -1.47
CA THR A 53 -4.97 6.89 -2.00
C THR A 53 -4.71 5.53 -1.38
N VAL A 54 -4.44 4.54 -2.24
CA VAL A 54 -4.00 3.20 -1.81
C VAL A 54 -2.48 3.11 -1.93
N ILE A 55 -1.81 2.72 -0.86
CA ILE A 55 -0.36 2.53 -0.84
C ILE A 55 -0.07 1.04 -0.86
N CYS A 56 0.72 0.61 -1.84
CA CYS A 56 1.14 -0.78 -2.04
C CYS A 56 2.67 -0.86 -1.88
N PRO A 57 3.18 -0.95 -0.65
CA PRO A 57 4.61 -1.11 -0.42
C PRO A 57 5.08 -2.53 -0.75
N GLY A 58 6.29 -2.63 -1.28
CA GLY A 58 7.12 -3.83 -1.25
C GLY A 58 7.74 -4.02 0.12
N PHE A 59 8.95 -4.59 0.19
CA PHE A 59 9.62 -4.79 1.47
C PHE A 59 10.15 -3.46 2.03
N VAL A 60 9.78 -3.16 3.28
CA VAL A 60 10.23 -1.98 4.03
C VAL A 60 10.92 -2.46 5.30
N LYS A 61 12.13 -1.98 5.57
CA LYS A 61 12.91 -2.36 6.75
C LYS A 61 12.14 -2.03 8.04
N THR A 62 11.57 -3.06 8.65
CA THR A 62 10.76 -3.01 9.87
C THR A 62 10.92 -4.32 10.66
N PRO A 63 10.57 -4.36 11.96
CA PRO A 63 10.56 -5.61 12.72
C PRO A 63 9.71 -6.73 12.08
N MET A 64 8.62 -6.36 11.36
CA MET A 64 7.79 -7.31 10.63
C MET A 64 8.56 -7.99 9.50
N THR A 65 9.33 -7.24 8.71
CA THR A 65 10.13 -7.82 7.62
C THR A 65 11.34 -8.57 8.13
N ASP A 66 11.86 -8.23 9.32
CA ASP A 66 12.94 -9.00 9.94
C ASP A 66 12.47 -10.43 10.27
N ILE A 67 11.25 -10.56 10.83
CA ILE A 67 10.63 -11.88 11.07
C ILE A 67 10.37 -12.62 9.75
N ALA A 68 9.93 -11.93 8.71
CA ALA A 68 9.72 -12.53 7.39
C ALA A 68 11.06 -13.01 6.79
N ALA A 69 12.11 -12.20 6.87
CA ALA A 69 13.45 -12.56 6.39
C ALA A 69 14.01 -13.79 7.11
N MET A 70 13.76 -13.96 8.42
CA MET A 70 14.14 -15.17 9.15
C MET A 70 13.47 -16.45 8.64
N ARG A 71 12.28 -16.33 8.02
CA ARG A 71 11.53 -17.46 7.44
C ARG A 71 11.91 -17.77 6.00
N HIS A 72 12.66 -16.88 5.35
CA HIS A 72 13.07 -17.03 3.95
C HIS A 72 14.57 -17.33 3.86
N VAL A 73 14.95 -18.32 3.05
CA VAL A 73 16.35 -18.73 2.84
C VAL A 73 17.13 -17.73 1.97
N HIS A 74 16.44 -16.72 1.40
CA HIS A 74 17.00 -15.74 0.48
C HIS A 74 16.71 -14.30 0.91
N PRO A 75 17.61 -13.35 0.61
CA PRO A 75 17.41 -11.94 0.91
C PRO A 75 16.16 -11.38 0.21
N LEU A 76 15.42 -10.53 0.93
CA LEU A 76 14.22 -9.88 0.41
C LEU A 76 14.60 -8.86 -0.66
N PRO A 77 14.27 -9.08 -1.95
CA PRO A 77 14.72 -8.21 -3.02
C PRO A 77 14.09 -6.82 -2.91
N LEU A 78 14.88 -5.80 -3.27
CA LEU A 78 14.42 -4.40 -3.38
C LEU A 78 13.87 -3.80 -2.07
N MET A 79 14.36 -4.24 -0.91
CA MET A 79 13.98 -3.64 0.39
C MET A 79 14.36 -2.15 0.44
N VAL A 80 13.42 -1.32 0.91
CA VAL A 80 13.63 0.11 1.15
C VAL A 80 13.70 0.44 2.63
N SER A 81 14.31 1.58 2.99
CA SER A 81 14.29 2.09 4.37
C SER A 81 12.88 2.55 4.78
N GLY A 82 12.65 2.69 6.09
CA GLY A 82 11.40 3.25 6.61
C GLY A 82 11.22 4.71 6.18
N GLU A 83 12.31 5.45 6.15
CA GLU A 83 12.38 6.85 5.73
C GLU A 83 12.03 7.02 4.25
N ASP A 84 12.59 6.19 3.37
CA ASP A 84 12.28 6.20 1.93
C ASP A 84 10.83 5.80 1.68
N ALA A 85 10.32 4.80 2.40
CA ALA A 85 8.92 4.41 2.31
C ALA A 85 7.99 5.57 2.73
N ALA A 86 8.28 6.23 3.85
CA ALA A 86 7.52 7.38 4.32
C ALA A 86 7.54 8.54 3.32
N LEU A 87 8.69 8.82 2.71
CA LEU A 87 8.82 9.85 1.68
C LEU A 87 7.95 9.54 0.45
N LYS A 88 7.99 8.30 -0.05
CA LYS A 88 7.17 7.86 -1.19
C LYS A 88 5.67 7.90 -0.87
N CYS A 89 5.29 7.48 0.34
CA CYS A 89 3.92 7.62 0.82
C CYS A 89 3.48 9.08 0.79
N LYS A 90 4.27 9.98 1.39
CA LYS A 90 3.97 11.41 1.45
C LYS A 90 3.81 12.00 0.05
N GLN A 91 4.77 11.76 -0.85
CA GLN A 91 4.74 12.29 -2.21
C GLN A 91 3.48 11.84 -2.96
N GLY A 92 3.10 10.57 -2.85
CA GLY A 92 1.91 10.05 -3.51
C GLY A 92 0.60 10.55 -2.91
N ILE A 93 0.55 10.75 -1.59
CA ILE A 93 -0.59 11.38 -0.89
C ILE A 93 -0.72 12.84 -1.33
N ASP A 94 0.36 13.62 -1.28
CA ASP A 94 0.37 15.04 -1.66
C ASP A 94 -0.04 15.24 -3.13
N ALA A 95 0.32 14.30 -4.01
CA ALA A 95 -0.06 14.29 -5.43
C ALA A 95 -1.46 13.69 -5.69
N ASN A 96 -2.21 13.29 -4.66
CA ASN A 96 -3.51 12.62 -4.77
C ASN A 96 -3.51 11.45 -5.77
N MET A 97 -2.45 10.65 -5.75
CA MET A 97 -2.37 9.45 -6.60
C MET A 97 -3.43 8.45 -6.18
N ALA A 98 -4.07 7.79 -7.15
CA ALA A 98 -5.02 6.72 -6.85
C ALA A 98 -4.34 5.55 -6.12
N VAL A 99 -3.17 5.17 -6.64
CA VAL A 99 -2.35 4.07 -6.13
C VAL A 99 -0.89 4.50 -6.10
N VAL A 100 -0.18 4.17 -5.03
CA VAL A 100 1.25 4.43 -4.83
C VAL A 100 1.94 3.09 -4.66
N ASN A 101 2.68 2.67 -5.68
CA ASN A 101 3.49 1.44 -5.66
C ASN A 101 4.96 1.81 -5.44
N PHE A 102 5.66 1.03 -4.62
CA PHE A 102 7.12 1.09 -4.53
C PHE A 102 7.67 -0.24 -4.00
N PRO A 103 8.89 -0.65 -4.39
CA PRO A 103 9.92 0.08 -5.15
C PRO A 103 9.75 0.03 -6.68
N ALA A 104 8.87 -0.82 -7.21
CA ALA A 104 8.55 -0.91 -8.63
C ALA A 104 7.18 -0.25 -8.94
N PRO A 105 6.91 0.13 -10.21
CA PRO A 105 5.66 0.76 -10.62
C PRO A 105 4.41 -0.08 -10.39
#